data_AF-A0A9D1R972-F1
#
_entry.id   AF-A0A9D1R972-F1
#
_cell.length_a   1.000
_cell.length_b   1.000
_cell.length_c   1.000
_cell.angle_alpha   90.00
_cell.angle_beta   90.00
_cell.angle_gamma   90.00
#
_symmetry.space_group_name_H-M   'P 1'
#
loop_
_entity.id
_entity.type
_entity.pdbx_description
1 polymer ?
#
loop_
_entity_poly.entity_id
_entity_poly.type
_entity_poly.pdbx_seq_one_letter_code
_entity_poly.pdbx_strand_id
1 'polypeptide(L)'
;MMRKQNYFFLYCGLILLASEIWKQWCITFVLNNGIYNWWYFPFQLCSIPMYICLILPWVRSLRIHRTLLAFLMDFGLLGGIFAFFDTSGMHYGYAPLTVHSFAWHFCLIGIGLAAGYVRKKNNDASSYLGAAVCYLTCCLIATGLNLFLHQYGSINMFYISPYYDMTQKIFCQIAETIGNTGGILTYIGASLTGGYVIHQLGSF
;
A
#
# COMPACT_ATOMS: atom_id res chain seq x y z
N MET A 1 -10.94 13.71 -21.94
CA MET A 1 -9.55 13.88 -21.48
C MET A 1 -9.01 12.71 -20.63
N MET A 2 -9.85 11.90 -19.99
CA MET A 2 -9.44 10.83 -19.05
C MET A 2 -8.73 9.61 -19.67
N ARG A 3 -8.92 9.32 -20.97
CA ARG A 3 -8.46 8.06 -21.58
C ARG A 3 -6.93 7.88 -21.57
N LYS A 4 -6.16 8.95 -21.84
CA LYS A 4 -4.68 8.88 -21.88
C LYS A 4 -4.07 8.68 -20.50
N GLN A 5 -4.61 9.35 -19.47
CA GLN A 5 -4.17 9.20 -18.08
C GLN A 5 -4.46 7.79 -17.56
N ASN A 6 -5.61 7.22 -17.93
CA ASN A 6 -5.96 5.85 -17.56
C ASN A 6 -4.96 4.82 -18.12
N TYR A 7 -4.50 4.98 -19.35
CA TYR A 7 -3.46 4.09 -19.90
C TYR A 7 -2.15 4.21 -19.15
N PHE A 8 -1.74 5.40 -18.73
CA PHE A 8 -0.55 5.57 -17.89
C PHE A 8 -0.65 4.74 -16.61
N PHE A 9 -1.74 4.90 -15.84
CA PHE A 9 -1.94 4.10 -14.62
C PHE A 9 -2.03 2.60 -14.92
N LEU A 10 -2.67 2.20 -16.03
CA LEU A 10 -2.73 0.80 -16.43
C LEU A 10 -1.33 0.21 -16.68
N TYR A 11 -0.47 0.92 -17.42
CA TYR A 11 0.90 0.46 -17.67
C TYR A 11 1.70 0.37 -16.37
N CYS A 12 1.58 1.35 -15.47
CA CYS A 12 2.17 1.26 -14.13
C CYS A 12 1.66 0.03 -13.37
N GLY A 13 0.35 -0.23 -13.39
CA GLY A 13 -0.26 -1.39 -12.74
C GLY A 13 0.22 -2.73 -13.31
N LEU A 14 0.37 -2.82 -14.64
CA LEU A 14 0.90 -4.00 -15.33
C LEU A 14 2.37 -4.25 -15.00
N ILE A 15 3.19 -3.20 -14.97
CA ILE A 15 4.61 -3.30 -14.60
C ILE A 15 4.74 -3.77 -13.15
N LEU A 16 3.98 -3.16 -12.23
CA LEU A 16 3.94 -3.57 -10.83
C LEU A 16 3.45 -5.01 -10.66
N LEU A 17 2.43 -5.44 -11.42
CA LEU A 17 1.94 -6.82 -11.36
C LEU A 17 3.00 -7.82 -11.82
N ALA A 18 3.66 -7.55 -12.95
CA ALA A 18 4.73 -8.40 -13.46
C ALA A 18 5.90 -8.48 -12.47
N SER A 19 6.28 -7.35 -11.87
CA SER A 19 7.37 -7.30 -10.90
C SER A 19 6.99 -7.96 -9.57
N GLU A 20 5.73 -7.87 -9.14
CA GLU A 20 5.20 -8.60 -7.98
C GLU A 20 5.22 -10.11 -8.21
N ILE A 21 4.80 -10.59 -9.38
CA ILE A 21 4.87 -12.02 -9.75
C ILE A 21 6.32 -12.50 -9.71
N TRP A 22 7.24 -11.73 -10.30
CA TRP A 22 8.67 -12.01 -10.25
C TRP A 22 9.20 -12.07 -8.80
N LYS A 23 8.81 -11.12 -7.96
CA LYS A 23 9.18 -11.07 -6.53
C LYS A 23 8.70 -12.33 -5.81
N GLN A 24 7.43 -12.72 -5.98
CA GLN A 24 6.86 -13.93 -5.36
C GLN A 24 7.59 -15.19 -5.82
N TRP A 25 7.94 -15.28 -7.11
CA TRP A 25 8.72 -16.39 -7.64
C TRP A 25 10.11 -16.47 -7.01
N CYS A 26 10.86 -15.36 -6.95
CA CYS A 26 12.19 -15.34 -6.32
C CYS A 26 12.12 -15.72 -4.84
N ILE A 27 11.18 -15.16 -4.09
CA ILE A 27 11.06 -15.47 -2.65
C ILE A 27 10.73 -16.95 -2.45
N THR A 28 9.82 -17.52 -3.24
CA THR A 28 9.39 -18.91 -3.06
C THR A 28 10.48 -19.89 -3.50
N PHE A 29 11.01 -19.74 -4.71
CA PHE A 29 11.86 -20.76 -5.32
C PHE A 29 13.36 -20.51 -5.13
N VAL A 30 13.81 -19.26 -5.03
CA VAL A 30 15.24 -18.93 -4.87
C VAL A 30 15.64 -18.87 -3.39
N LEU A 31 14.79 -18.30 -2.53
CA LEU A 31 15.11 -18.09 -1.12
C LEU A 31 14.52 -19.15 -0.17
N ASN A 32 13.30 -19.63 -0.43
CA ASN A 32 12.59 -20.54 0.49
C ASN A 32 12.48 -21.99 -0.03
N ASN A 33 13.34 -22.41 -0.96
CA ASN A 33 13.42 -23.79 -1.47
C ASN A 33 12.07 -24.37 -1.93
N GLY A 34 11.21 -23.56 -2.54
CA GLY A 34 9.90 -23.96 -3.06
C GLY A 34 8.75 -23.87 -2.04
N ILE A 35 9.01 -23.43 -0.81
CA ILE A 35 7.97 -23.22 0.22
C ILE A 35 7.47 -21.78 0.14
N TYR A 36 6.16 -21.61 -0.03
CA TYR A 36 5.55 -20.29 -0.07
C TYR A 36 5.59 -19.62 1.30
N ASN A 37 6.04 -18.37 1.33
CA ASN A 37 6.08 -17.58 2.56
C ASN A 37 4.92 -16.56 2.58
N TRP A 38 3.93 -16.85 3.41
CA TRP A 38 2.71 -16.05 3.59
C TRP A 38 2.95 -14.63 4.09
N TRP A 39 4.12 -14.34 4.68
CA TRP A 39 4.47 -13.00 5.12
C TRP A 39 4.52 -12.01 3.95
N TYR A 40 4.92 -12.51 2.78
CA TYR A 40 5.06 -11.73 1.56
C TYR A 40 3.80 -11.75 0.69
N PHE A 41 2.67 -12.25 1.18
CA PHE A 41 1.41 -12.20 0.46
C PHE A 41 1.14 -10.76 -0.04
N PRO A 42 0.72 -10.56 -1.31
CA PRO A 42 0.74 -9.25 -1.96
C PRO A 42 -0.39 -8.31 -1.53
N PHE A 43 -0.70 -8.23 -0.23
CA PHE A 43 -1.77 -7.37 0.31
C PHE A 43 -1.24 -6.45 1.42
N GLN A 44 -0.15 -5.75 1.13
CA GLN A 44 0.41 -4.67 1.96
C GLN A 44 -0.08 -3.31 1.46
N LEU A 45 0.03 -2.27 2.29
CA LEU A 45 -0.40 -0.91 1.87
C LEU A 45 0.33 -0.46 0.60
N CYS A 46 1.60 -0.82 0.47
CA CYS A 46 2.42 -0.54 -0.70
C CYS A 46 2.07 -1.39 -1.94
N SER A 47 1.33 -2.50 -1.80
CA SER A 47 0.84 -3.28 -2.94
C SER A 47 -0.53 -2.85 -3.44
N ILE A 48 -1.34 -2.16 -2.63
CA ILE A 48 -2.66 -1.67 -3.04
C ILE A 48 -2.64 -0.80 -4.31
N PRO A 49 -1.69 0.15 -4.48
CA PRO A 49 -1.60 0.95 -5.70
C PRO A 49 -1.52 0.14 -6.99
N MET A 50 -0.90 -1.05 -6.99
CA MET A 50 -0.87 -1.95 -8.15
C MET A 50 -2.29 -2.32 -8.58
N TYR A 51 -3.12 -2.82 -7.65
CA TYR A 51 -4.49 -3.23 -7.93
C TYR A 51 -5.35 -2.05 -8.38
N ILE A 52 -5.20 -0.89 -7.73
CA ILE A 52 -5.96 0.31 -8.09
C ILE A 52 -5.58 0.77 -9.50
N CYS A 53 -4.28 0.86 -9.81
CA CYS A 53 -3.77 1.24 -11.12
C CYS A 53 -4.28 0.30 -12.23
N LEU A 54 -4.35 -1.00 -11.95
CA LEU A 54 -4.99 -1.96 -12.85
C LEU A 54 -6.46 -1.59 -13.01
N ILE A 55 -7.25 -1.49 -11.94
CA ILE A 55 -8.71 -1.34 -12.01
C ILE A 55 -9.16 0.01 -12.63
N LEU A 56 -8.37 1.06 -12.44
CA LEU A 56 -8.70 2.47 -12.74
C LEU A 56 -9.32 2.74 -14.13
N PRO A 57 -8.83 2.15 -15.25
CA PRO A 57 -9.37 2.36 -16.59
C PRO A 57 -10.78 1.80 -16.79
N TRP A 58 -11.15 0.79 -16.02
CA TRP A 58 -12.45 0.11 -16.11
C TRP A 58 -13.53 0.75 -15.24
N VAL A 59 -13.13 1.68 -14.35
CA VAL A 59 -14.07 2.40 -13.48
C VAL A 59 -14.86 3.43 -14.29
N ARG A 60 -16.16 3.16 -14.47
CA ARG A 60 -17.09 4.05 -15.19
C ARG A 60 -17.60 5.21 -14.33
N SER A 61 -17.70 5.02 -13.01
CA SER A 61 -18.19 6.05 -12.09
C SER A 61 -17.11 7.09 -11.83
N LEU A 62 -17.39 8.35 -12.20
CA LEU A 62 -16.47 9.46 -11.96
C LEU A 62 -16.16 9.64 -10.47
N ARG A 63 -17.14 9.41 -9.59
CA ARG A 63 -16.96 9.49 -8.13
C ARG A 63 -15.92 8.48 -7.66
N ILE A 64 -16.08 7.21 -8.04
CA ILE A 64 -15.15 6.14 -7.65
C ILE A 64 -13.77 6.39 -8.26
N HIS A 65 -13.71 6.79 -9.53
CA HIS A 65 -12.45 7.08 -10.21
C HIS A 65 -11.64 8.17 -9.48
N ARG A 66 -12.31 9.26 -9.09
CA ARG A 66 -11.71 10.34 -8.29
C ARG A 66 -11.28 9.88 -6.91
N THR A 67 -12.11 9.07 -6.23
CA THR A 67 -11.75 8.48 -4.94
C THR A 67 -10.51 7.59 -5.02
N LEU A 68 -10.38 6.78 -6.07
CA LEU A 68 -9.20 5.93 -6.27
C LEU A 68 -7.94 6.75 -6.58
N LEU A 69 -8.06 7.82 -7.38
CA LEU A 69 -6.95 8.76 -7.58
C LEU A 69 -6.56 9.47 -6.27
N ALA A 70 -7.53 9.87 -5.46
CA ALA A 70 -7.28 10.44 -4.14
C ALA A 70 -6.56 9.43 -3.25
N PHE A 71 -6.98 8.16 -3.23
CA PHE A 71 -6.29 7.11 -2.50
C PHE A 71 -4.83 6.92 -2.94
N LEU A 72 -4.55 6.89 -4.25
CA LEU A 72 -3.19 6.78 -4.78
C LEU A 72 -2.32 7.96 -4.33
N MET A 73 -2.88 9.17 -4.36
CA MET A 73 -2.20 10.37 -3.89
C MET A 73 -1.97 10.37 -2.38
N ASP A 74 -2.98 10.00 -1.58
CA ASP A 74 -2.95 10.13 -0.12
C ASP A 74 -2.19 8.96 0.50
N PHE A 75 -2.74 7.75 0.41
CA PHE A 75 -2.21 6.55 1.07
C PHE A 75 -1.12 5.86 0.27
N GLY A 76 -1.19 5.90 -1.07
CA GLY A 76 -0.14 5.37 -1.93
C GLY A 76 1.18 6.12 -1.78
N LEU A 77 1.13 7.45 -1.77
CA LEU A 77 2.30 8.29 -1.52
C LEU A 77 2.79 8.15 -0.08
N LEU A 78 1.88 8.15 0.90
CA LEU A 78 2.23 7.91 2.31
C LEU A 78 3.02 6.61 2.47
N GLY A 79 2.49 5.49 1.97
CA GLY A 79 3.15 4.19 2.05
C GLY A 79 4.49 4.16 1.30
N GLY A 80 4.57 4.82 0.13
CA GLY A 80 5.80 4.94 -0.64
C GLY A 80 6.92 5.69 0.11
N ILE A 81 6.59 6.81 0.76
CA ILE A 81 7.56 7.64 1.50
C ILE A 81 7.94 7.00 2.84
N PHE A 82 6.95 6.57 3.63
CA PHE A 82 7.20 6.09 5.00
C PHE A 82 7.97 4.75 5.03
N ALA A 83 7.94 3.96 3.96
CA ALA A 83 8.80 2.78 3.84
C ALA A 83 10.30 3.11 3.97
N PHE A 84 10.74 4.32 3.63
CA PHE A 84 12.14 4.73 3.76
C PHE A 84 12.55 5.12 5.19
N PHE A 85 11.59 5.36 6.10
CA PHE A 85 11.89 5.57 7.52
C PHE A 85 12.27 4.26 8.23
N ASP A 86 11.80 3.14 7.69
CA ASP A 86 12.15 1.80 8.15
C ASP A 86 12.41 0.85 6.99
N THR A 87 13.65 0.83 6.51
CA THR A 87 14.07 0.00 5.39
C THR A 87 14.33 -1.46 5.78
N SER A 88 14.14 -1.84 7.04
CA SER A 88 14.42 -3.21 7.52
C SER A 88 13.68 -4.27 6.69
N GLY A 89 12.41 -4.02 6.36
CA GLY A 89 11.60 -4.89 5.50
C GLY A 89 11.94 -4.86 4.00
N MET A 90 12.91 -4.05 3.58
CA MET A 90 13.32 -3.89 2.18
C MET A 90 14.59 -4.66 1.82
N HIS A 91 15.32 -5.17 2.82
CA HIS A 91 16.56 -5.91 2.61
C HIS A 91 16.31 -7.42 2.54
N TYR A 92 16.74 -8.03 1.45
CA TYR A 92 16.64 -9.47 1.21
C TYR A 92 18.04 -10.08 1.08
N GLY A 93 18.15 -11.38 1.39
CA GLY A 93 19.37 -12.16 1.15
C GLY A 93 19.77 -12.29 -0.33
N TYR A 94 18.92 -11.81 -1.25
CA TYR A 94 19.18 -11.77 -2.69
C TYR A 94 19.15 -10.32 -3.18
N ALA A 95 20.31 -9.82 -3.63
CA ALA A 95 20.48 -8.40 -3.98
C ALA A 95 19.46 -7.85 -5.00
N PRO A 96 19.07 -8.59 -6.06
CA PRO A 96 18.04 -8.11 -6.99
C PRO A 96 16.67 -7.88 -6.33
N LEU A 97 16.30 -8.66 -5.30
CA LEU A 97 15.05 -8.43 -4.55
C LEU A 97 15.13 -7.14 -3.72
N THR A 98 16.28 -6.84 -3.14
CA THR A 98 16.52 -5.57 -2.44
C THR A 98 16.36 -4.40 -3.40
N VAL A 99 17.06 -4.42 -4.54
CA VAL A 99 16.94 -3.36 -5.57
C VAL A 99 15.49 -3.23 -6.06
N HIS A 100 14.81 -4.34 -6.30
CA HIS A 100 13.41 -4.35 -6.67
C HIS A 100 12.53 -3.67 -5.60
N SER A 101 12.75 -3.96 -4.31
CA SER A 101 12.00 -3.34 -3.22
C SER A 101 12.17 -1.82 -3.19
N PHE A 102 13.39 -1.31 -3.38
CA PHE A 102 13.62 0.13 -3.48
C PHE A 102 12.95 0.73 -4.72
N ALA A 103 13.12 0.11 -5.89
CA ALA A 103 12.50 0.56 -7.14
C ALA A 103 10.96 0.61 -7.03
N TRP A 104 10.36 -0.39 -6.39
CA TRP A 104 8.92 -0.44 -6.13
C TRP A 104 8.42 0.82 -5.42
N HIS A 105 9.07 1.21 -4.33
CA HIS A 105 8.66 2.38 -3.55
C HIS A 105 8.88 3.70 -4.29
N PHE A 106 9.95 3.83 -5.08
CA PHE A 106 10.12 4.98 -5.97
C PHE A 106 9.01 5.06 -7.02
N CYS A 107 8.61 3.92 -7.60
CA CYS A 107 7.46 3.88 -8.52
C CYS A 107 6.17 4.30 -7.84
N LEU A 108 5.92 3.87 -6.59
CA LEU A 108 4.74 4.28 -5.84
C LEU A 108 4.69 5.79 -5.60
N ILE A 109 5.83 6.39 -5.22
CA ILE A 109 5.94 7.85 -5.05
C ILE A 109 5.60 8.55 -6.37
N GLY A 110 6.17 8.09 -7.48
CA GLY A 110 5.86 8.62 -8.81
C GLY A 110 4.38 8.51 -9.19
N ILE A 111 3.74 7.37 -8.89
CA ILE A 111 2.30 7.14 -9.13
C ILE A 111 1.45 8.08 -8.26
N GLY A 112 1.79 8.23 -6.98
CA GLY A 112 1.07 9.12 -6.06
C GLY A 112 1.15 10.59 -6.50
N LEU A 113 2.34 11.06 -6.87
CA LEU A 113 2.53 12.41 -7.42
C LEU A 113 1.79 12.61 -8.75
N ALA A 114 1.82 11.63 -9.64
CA ALA A 114 1.07 11.66 -10.90
C ALA A 114 -0.44 11.70 -10.65
N ALA A 115 -0.96 10.95 -9.68
CA ALA A 115 -2.36 10.98 -9.28
C ALA A 115 -2.75 12.37 -8.76
N GLY A 116 -1.93 13.00 -7.92
CA GLY A 116 -2.14 14.37 -7.46
C GLY A 116 -2.14 15.40 -8.60
N TYR A 117 -1.19 15.30 -9.53
CA TYR A 117 -1.16 16.16 -10.72
C TYR A 117 -2.42 16.02 -11.58
N VAL A 118 -2.88 14.79 -11.80
CA VAL A 118 -4.12 14.52 -12.55
C VAL A 118 -5.34 15.11 -11.86
N ARG A 119 -5.44 14.98 -10.53
CA ARG A 119 -6.52 15.58 -9.73
C ARG A 119 -6.52 17.10 -9.86
N LYS A 120 -5.37 17.74 -9.68
CA LYS A 120 -5.21 19.19 -9.82
C LYS A 120 -5.60 19.68 -11.22
N LYS A 121 -5.08 19.01 -12.27
CA LYS A 121 -5.41 19.35 -13.67
C LYS A 121 -6.91 19.26 -13.97
N ASN A 122 -7.62 18.36 -13.31
CA ASN A 122 -9.04 18.14 -13.52
C ASN A 122 -9.93 18.93 -12.53
N ASN A 123 -9.36 19.83 -11.72
CA ASN A 123 -10.05 20.56 -10.65
C ASN A 123 -10.88 19.61 -9.76
N ASP A 124 -10.29 18.48 -9.40
CA ASP A 124 -10.97 17.44 -8.64
C ASP A 124 -10.95 17.75 -7.13
N ALA A 125 -12.02 18.37 -6.64
CA ALA A 125 -12.27 18.59 -5.21
C ALA A 125 -12.89 17.38 -4.49
N SER A 126 -12.55 16.16 -4.91
CA SER A 126 -13.03 14.94 -4.25
C SER A 126 -12.64 14.91 -2.78
N SER A 127 -13.63 14.64 -1.92
CA SER A 127 -13.43 14.60 -0.48
C SER A 127 -12.48 13.46 -0.08
N TYR A 128 -11.59 13.76 0.86
CA TYR A 128 -10.75 12.79 1.57
C TYR A 128 -11.54 11.59 2.12
N LEU A 129 -12.81 11.77 2.50
CA LEU A 129 -13.63 10.71 3.09
C LEU A 129 -13.69 9.45 2.21
N GLY A 130 -13.76 9.62 0.88
CA GLY A 130 -13.77 8.47 -0.02
C GLY A 130 -12.47 7.65 0.07
N ALA A 131 -11.31 8.33 0.05
CA ALA A 131 -10.02 7.67 0.15
C ALA A 131 -9.84 7.01 1.52
N ALA A 132 -10.25 7.68 2.60
CA ALA A 132 -10.21 7.13 3.95
C ALA A 132 -11.07 5.86 4.09
N VAL A 133 -12.28 5.86 3.53
CA VAL A 133 -13.15 4.67 3.52
C VAL A 133 -12.50 3.53 2.73
N CYS A 134 -11.86 3.82 1.59
CA CYS A 134 -11.10 2.81 0.84
C CYS A 134 -9.96 2.22 1.68
N TYR A 135 -9.19 3.05 2.39
CA TYR A 135 -8.12 2.60 3.28
C TYR A 135 -8.65 1.72 4.41
N LEU A 136 -9.69 2.15 5.12
CA LEU A 136 -10.31 1.36 6.19
C LEU A 136 -10.87 0.04 5.67
N THR A 137 -11.44 0.04 4.46
CA THR A 137 -11.88 -1.20 3.81
C THR A 137 -10.70 -2.14 3.56
N CYS A 138 -9.55 -1.63 3.08
CA CYS A 138 -8.33 -2.43 2.96
C CYS A 138 -7.85 -2.95 4.32
N CYS A 139 -7.90 -2.15 5.40
CA CYS A 139 -7.56 -2.61 6.75
C CYS A 139 -8.47 -3.73 7.23
N LEU A 140 -9.79 -3.64 6.98
CA LEU A 140 -10.74 -4.70 7.30
C LEU A 140 -10.43 -6.00 6.54
N ILE A 141 -10.14 -5.89 5.25
CA ILE A 141 -9.74 -7.05 4.43
C ILE A 141 -8.42 -7.64 4.95
N ALA A 142 -7.42 -6.81 5.23
CA ALA A 142 -6.12 -7.25 5.77
C ALA A 142 -6.29 -7.96 7.11
N THR A 143 -7.15 -7.44 7.99
CA THR A 143 -7.50 -8.10 9.26
C THR A 143 -8.15 -9.47 9.00
N GLY A 144 -9.12 -9.54 8.08
CA GLY A 144 -9.73 -10.80 7.68
C GLY A 144 -8.70 -11.81 7.16
N LEU A 145 -7.82 -11.40 6.24
CA LEU A 145 -6.73 -12.23 5.74
C LEU A 145 -5.83 -12.73 6.88
N ASN A 146 -5.46 -11.85 7.81
CA ASN A 146 -4.63 -12.21 8.96
C ASN A 146 -5.30 -13.25 9.86
N LEU A 147 -6.62 -13.17 10.05
CA LEU A 147 -7.37 -14.11 10.86
C LEU A 147 -7.56 -15.46 10.16
N PHE A 148 -7.89 -15.47 8.87
CA PHE A 148 -8.21 -16.70 8.13
C PHE A 148 -7.00 -17.47 7.63
N LEU A 149 -5.93 -16.77 7.24
CA LEU A 149 -4.76 -17.39 6.62
C LEU A 149 -3.63 -17.70 7.61
N HIS A 150 -3.74 -17.25 8.87
CA HIS A 150 -2.78 -17.55 9.93
C HIS A 150 -2.50 -19.06 10.08
N GLN A 151 -3.49 -19.90 9.87
CA GLN A 151 -3.35 -21.37 9.92
C GLN A 151 -2.38 -21.94 8.86
N TYR A 152 -2.12 -21.22 7.76
CA TYR A 152 -1.24 -21.68 6.68
C TYR A 152 0.20 -21.20 6.82
N GLY A 153 0.46 -20.27 7.73
CA GLY A 153 1.79 -19.73 7.99
C GLY A 153 1.76 -18.31 8.53
N SER A 154 2.94 -17.72 8.68
CA SER A 154 3.06 -16.39 9.26
C SER A 154 2.58 -15.31 8.31
N ILE A 155 1.41 -14.73 8.58
CA ILE A 155 0.80 -13.68 7.76
C ILE A 155 0.59 -12.39 8.59
N ASN A 156 1.06 -11.27 8.06
CA ASN A 156 0.94 -9.98 8.70
C ASN A 156 0.65 -8.85 7.70
N MET A 157 -0.53 -8.90 7.10
CA MET A 157 -1.00 -7.90 6.15
C MET A 157 -1.23 -6.57 6.85
N PHE A 158 -0.72 -5.50 6.24
CA PHE A 158 -0.74 -4.13 6.75
C PHE A 158 -0.05 -3.97 8.11
N TYR A 159 0.68 -4.99 8.57
CA TYR A 159 1.27 -5.04 9.91
C TYR A 159 0.24 -4.85 11.05
N ILE A 160 -1.01 -5.26 10.82
CA ILE A 160 -2.12 -5.15 11.77
C ILE A 160 -2.64 -6.52 12.24
N SER A 161 -1.82 -7.57 12.13
CA SER A 161 -2.21 -8.90 12.61
C SER A 161 -2.27 -8.92 14.14
N PRO A 162 -3.32 -9.47 14.76
CA PRO A 162 -3.40 -9.59 16.21
C PRO A 162 -2.40 -10.62 16.78
N TYR A 163 -1.86 -11.50 15.93
CA TYR A 163 -0.95 -12.58 16.32
C TYR A 163 0.52 -12.19 16.36
N TYR A 164 0.87 -11.01 15.83
CA TYR A 164 2.24 -10.51 15.79
C TYR A 164 2.30 -9.15 16.45
N ASP A 165 3.33 -8.92 17.26
CA ASP A 165 3.57 -7.62 17.84
C ASP A 165 3.95 -6.61 16.76
N MET A 166 3.48 -5.37 16.97
CA MET A 166 3.84 -4.23 16.15
C MET A 166 5.35 -4.02 16.10
N THR A 167 5.94 -4.12 14.90
CA THR A 167 7.39 -3.93 14.69
C THR A 167 7.74 -2.53 14.18
N GLN A 168 6.75 -1.77 13.71
CA GLN A 168 7.00 -0.44 13.16
C GLN A 168 7.52 0.49 14.24
N LYS A 169 8.61 1.19 13.91
CA LYS A 169 9.26 2.18 14.77
C LYS A 169 8.23 3.14 15.34
N ILE A 170 8.38 3.48 16.63
CA ILE A 170 7.45 4.29 17.45
C ILE A 170 6.20 3.51 17.88
N PHE A 171 5.54 2.78 16.97
CA PHE A 171 4.31 2.06 17.31
C PHE A 171 4.55 0.82 18.16
N CYS A 172 5.73 0.18 18.07
CA CYS A 172 6.14 -0.89 18.98
C CYS A 172 6.13 -0.43 20.45
N GLN A 173 6.69 0.75 20.74
CA GLN A 173 6.74 1.32 22.09
C GLN A 173 5.35 1.68 22.62
N ILE A 174 4.47 2.15 21.72
CA ILE A 174 3.07 2.41 22.07
C ILE A 174 2.37 1.08 22.37
N ALA A 175 2.54 0.05 21.53
CA ALA A 175 1.98 -1.28 21.74
C ALA A 175 2.45 -1.92 23.06
N GLU A 176 3.71 -1.71 23.46
CA GLU A 176 4.23 -2.15 24.76
C GLU A 176 3.52 -1.47 25.95
N THR A 177 3.02 -0.24 25.76
CA THR A 177 2.37 0.55 26.82
C THR A 177 0.86 0.28 26.92
N ILE A 178 0.17 0.18 25.78
CA ILE A 178 -1.31 0.10 25.72
C ILE A 178 -1.84 -1.21 25.11
N GLY A 179 -0.95 -2.17 24.86
CA GLY A 179 -1.25 -3.46 24.23
C GLY A 179 -1.22 -3.40 22.69
N ASN A 180 -1.01 -4.55 22.06
CA ASN A 180 -0.85 -4.67 20.60
C ASN A 180 -2.07 -4.12 19.82
N THR A 181 -3.30 -4.37 20.31
CA THR A 181 -4.51 -3.79 19.72
C THR A 181 -4.52 -2.26 19.77
N GLY A 182 -4.05 -1.67 20.87
CA GLY A 182 -3.90 -0.22 20.99
C GLY A 182 -2.85 0.35 20.03
N GLY A 183 -1.72 -0.34 19.88
CA GLY A 183 -0.71 -0.04 18.87
C GLY A 183 -1.27 -0.03 17.45
N ILE A 184 -2.01 -1.08 17.07
CA ILE A 184 -2.65 -1.22 15.77
C ILE A 184 -3.64 -0.09 15.50
N LEU A 185 -4.53 0.23 16.46
CA LEU A 185 -5.48 1.32 16.31
C LEU A 185 -4.77 2.68 16.17
N THR A 186 -3.68 2.88 16.90
CA THR A 186 -2.84 4.09 16.81
C THR A 186 -2.17 4.19 15.44
N TYR A 187 -1.67 3.07 14.89
CA TYR A 187 -1.10 3.00 13.54
C TYR A 187 -2.12 3.35 12.46
N ILE A 188 -3.34 2.81 12.54
CA ILE A 188 -4.44 3.14 11.62
C ILE A 188 -4.80 4.63 11.73
N GLY A 189 -4.92 5.16 12.95
CA GLY A 189 -5.21 6.58 13.20
C GLY A 189 -4.12 7.52 12.68
N ALA A 190 -2.86 7.16 12.88
CA ALA A 190 -1.72 7.91 12.35
C ALA A 190 -1.69 7.88 10.82
N SER A 191 -2.00 6.73 10.22
CA SER A 191 -2.08 6.59 8.75
C SER A 191 -3.20 7.43 8.15
N LEU A 192 -4.38 7.46 8.79
CA LEU A 192 -5.47 8.37 8.42
C LEU A 192 -5.02 9.83 8.51
N THR A 193 -4.43 10.22 9.63
CA THR A 193 -3.94 11.60 9.85
C THR A 193 -2.90 11.99 8.80
N GLY A 194 -1.93 11.12 8.51
CA GLY A 194 -0.91 11.35 7.48
C GLY A 194 -1.51 11.48 6.08
N GLY A 195 -2.46 10.60 5.73
CA GLY A 195 -3.20 10.68 4.47
C GLY A 195 -3.99 12.00 4.36
N TYR A 196 -4.60 12.47 5.45
CA TYR A 196 -5.32 13.75 5.46
C TYR A 196 -4.38 14.94 5.24
N VAL A 197 -3.20 14.94 5.88
CA VAL A 197 -2.18 16.00 5.67
C VAL A 197 -1.74 16.04 4.20
N ILE A 198 -1.44 14.89 3.59
CA ILE A 198 -1.09 14.81 2.16
C ILE A 198 -2.26 15.31 1.29
N HIS A 199 -3.49 14.94 1.64
CA HIS A 199 -4.67 15.39 0.93
C HIS A 199 -4.80 16.91 0.92
N GLN A 200 -4.60 17.56 2.07
CA GLN A 200 -4.61 19.02 2.17
C GLN A 200 -3.51 19.63 1.29
N LEU A 201 -2.27 19.15 1.40
CA LEU A 201 -1.15 19.63 0.60
C LEU A 201 -1.38 19.50 -0.91
N GLY A 202 -2.02 18.40 -1.34
CA GLY A 202 -2.34 18.14 -2.74
C GLY A 202 -3.59 18.85 -3.27
N SER A 203 -4.37 19.49 -2.40
CA SER A 203 -5.63 20.18 -2.76
C SER A 203 -5.47 21.68 -3.03
N PHE A 204 -4.26 22.24 -2.88
CA PHE A 204 -3.92 23.64 -3.20
C PHE A 204 -3.46 23.82 -4.66
#